data_AF-A0A6N0NV69-F1
#
_entry.id   AF-A0A6N0NV69-F1
#
_cell.length_a   1.000
_cell.length_b   1.000
_cell.length_c   1.000
_cell.angle_alpha   90.00
_cell.angle_beta   90.00
_cell.angle_gamma   90.00
#
_symmetry.space_group_name_H-M   'P 1'
#
loop_
_entity.id
_entity.type
_entity.pdbx_description
1 polymer ?
#
loop_
_entity_poly.entity_id
_entity_poly.type
_entity_poly.pdbx_seq_one_letter_code
_entity_poly.pdbx_strand_id
1 'polypeptide(L)'
;MVSLFQALLAVGFERVAPRTLQRGGTKVEVKFGSEVKWIVSTPFGTASYLSQRAALHGMVLRLALTQEDLSIIRDLGVEYAEEELRNFERTMKRVEAARTKAIQRYINAHNEVRRSKARTRHGYPDQD
;
A
#
# COMPACT_ATOMS: atom_id res chain seq x y z
N MET A 1 -15.96 -22.49 -0.68
CA MET A 1 -15.59 -21.09 -0.97
C MET A 1 -15.67 -20.31 0.34
N VAL A 2 -14.55 -19.74 0.80
CA VAL A 2 -14.48 -18.98 2.06
C VAL A 2 -14.88 -17.52 1.79
N SER A 3 -15.66 -16.90 2.68
CA SER A 3 -15.99 -15.48 2.55
C SER A 3 -14.77 -14.61 2.92
N LEU A 4 -14.67 -13.41 2.35
CA LEU A 4 -13.65 -12.42 2.74
C LEU A 4 -13.67 -12.16 4.25
N PHE A 5 -14.85 -12.16 4.88
CA PHE A 5 -14.98 -11.94 6.32
C PHE A 5 -14.25 -13.03 7.12
N GLN A 6 -14.41 -14.29 6.72
CA GLN A 6 -13.71 -15.42 7.34
C GLN A 6 -12.21 -15.40 7.01
N ALA A 7 -11.83 -15.04 5.79
CA ALA A 7 -10.42 -14.96 5.41
C ALA A 7 -9.68 -13.87 6.20
N LEU A 8 -10.34 -12.73 6.50
CA LEU A 8 -9.77 -11.67 7.31
C LEU A 8 -9.47 -12.11 8.76
N LEU A 9 -10.31 -12.98 9.34
CA LEU A 9 -10.03 -13.57 10.65
C LEU A 9 -8.73 -14.39 10.64
N ALA A 10 -8.46 -15.13 9.57
CA ALA A 10 -7.26 -15.95 9.44
C ALA A 10 -5.97 -15.13 9.32
N VAL A 11 -6.05 -13.88 8.88
CA VAL A 11 -4.91 -12.94 8.79
C VAL A 11 -4.88 -11.97 9.98
N GLY A 12 -5.45 -12.36 11.11
CA GLY A 12 -5.31 -11.63 12.38
C GLY A 12 -6.22 -10.40 12.53
N PHE A 13 -7.30 -10.30 11.75
CA PHE A 13 -8.38 -9.41 12.16
C PHE A 13 -9.20 -10.07 13.27
N GLU A 14 -9.58 -9.29 14.27
CA GLU A 14 -10.35 -9.76 15.41
C GLU A 14 -11.79 -9.28 15.31
N ARG A 15 -12.72 -10.11 15.80
CA ARG A 15 -14.13 -9.74 15.87
C ARG A 15 -14.37 -8.84 17.06
N VAL A 16 -14.73 -7.58 16.80
CA VAL A 16 -15.02 -6.59 17.85
C VAL A 16 -16.52 -6.31 18.04
N ALA A 17 -17.34 -6.64 17.04
CA ALA A 17 -18.80 -6.58 17.11
C ALA A 17 -19.44 -7.55 16.11
N PRO A 18 -20.77 -7.74 16.11
CA PRO A 18 -21.45 -8.49 15.05
C PRO A 18 -21.13 -7.92 13.67
N ARG A 19 -20.54 -8.74 12.78
CA ARG A 19 -20.15 -8.36 11.42
C ARG A 19 -19.14 -7.21 11.34
N THR A 20 -18.38 -7.01 12.41
CA THR A 20 -17.30 -6.02 12.47
C THR A 20 -16.00 -6.68 12.89
N LEU A 21 -14.97 -6.45 12.08
CA LEU A 21 -13.62 -6.89 12.31
C LEU A 21 -12.69 -5.69 12.50
N GLN A 22 -11.63 -5.86 13.28
CA GLN A 22 -10.62 -4.84 13.49
C GLN A 22 -9.22 -5.44 13.54
N ARG A 23 -8.24 -4.73 13.00
CA ARG A 23 -6.81 -5.02 13.14
C ARG A 23 -6.04 -3.70 13.20
N GLY A 24 -5.45 -3.42 14.36
CA GLY A 24 -4.83 -2.12 14.62
C GLY A 24 -5.79 -0.95 14.34
N GLY A 25 -5.35 0.01 13.52
CA GLY A 25 -6.15 1.17 13.10
C GLY A 25 -7.15 0.91 11.97
N THR A 26 -7.28 -0.33 11.48
CA THR A 26 -8.20 -0.70 10.41
C THR A 26 -9.44 -1.40 10.96
N LYS A 27 -10.63 -0.91 10.59
CA LYS A 27 -11.93 -1.51 10.90
C LYS A 27 -12.68 -1.88 9.62
N VAL A 28 -13.25 -3.09 9.59
CA VAL A 28 -14.06 -3.61 8.48
C VAL A 28 -15.43 -3.98 9.01
N GLU A 29 -16.48 -3.40 8.43
CA GLU A 29 -17.88 -3.66 8.80
C GLU A 29 -18.66 -4.19 7.60
N VAL A 30 -19.50 -5.20 7.82
CA VAL A 30 -20.46 -5.69 6.81
C VAL A 30 -21.87 -5.32 7.26
N LYS A 31 -22.48 -4.37 6.56
CA LYS A 31 -23.85 -3.93 6.80
C LYS A 31 -24.81 -4.61 5.83
N PHE A 32 -25.92 -5.10 6.37
CA PHE A 32 -27.01 -5.69 5.60
C PHE A 32 -28.18 -4.71 5.61
N GLY A 33 -28.56 -4.21 4.42
CA GLY A 33 -29.74 -3.38 4.20
C GLY A 33 -30.45 -3.82 2.92
N SER A 34 -30.91 -2.88 2.09
CA SER A 34 -31.39 -3.20 0.73
C SER A 34 -30.30 -3.85 -0.13
N GLU A 35 -29.05 -3.56 0.17
CA GLU A 35 -27.86 -4.16 -0.42
C GLU A 35 -26.85 -4.49 0.69
N VAL A 36 -25.95 -5.45 0.43
CA VAL A 36 -24.82 -5.75 1.34
C VAL A 36 -23.70 -4.75 1.07
N LYS A 37 -23.28 -4.03 2.11
CA LYS A 37 -22.22 -3.02 2.04
C LYS A 37 -21.05 -3.37 2.94
N TRP A 38 -19.85 -3.28 2.39
CA TRP A 38 -18.59 -3.41 3.11
C TRP A 38 -18.04 -2.02 3.38
N ILE A 39 -17.86 -1.66 4.65
CA ILE A 39 -17.28 -0.38 5.05
C ILE A 39 -15.89 -0.66 5.59
N VAL A 40 -14.89 -0.06 4.95
CA VAL A 40 -13.48 -0.17 5.36
C VAL A 40 -13.04 1.19 5.86
N SER A 41 -12.71 1.27 7.14
CA SER A 41 -12.15 2.46 7.78
C SER A 41 -10.69 2.21 8.10
N THR A 42 -9.79 3.05 7.62
CA THR A 42 -8.36 3.03 7.96
C THR A 42 -7.94 4.40 8.50
N PRO A 43 -6.72 4.56 9.04
CA PRO A 43 -6.21 5.88 9.45
C PRO A 43 -6.16 6.90 8.30
N PHE A 44 -6.21 6.43 7.05
CA PHE A 44 -6.16 7.28 5.86
C PHE A 44 -7.55 7.63 5.30
N GLY A 45 -8.63 7.14 5.92
CA GLY A 45 -10.00 7.47 5.54
C GLY A 45 -10.94 6.27 5.50
N THR A 46 -12.19 6.53 5.15
CA THR A 46 -13.27 5.52 5.12
C THR A 46 -13.86 5.41 3.71
N ALA A 47 -14.17 4.19 3.27
CA ALA A 47 -14.84 3.94 2.01
C ALA A 47 -15.83 2.76 2.12
N SER A 48 -16.84 2.76 1.25
CA SER A 48 -17.86 1.72 1.16
C SER A 48 -17.81 1.00 -0.18
N TYR A 49 -18.02 -0.32 -0.15
CA TYR A 49 -17.99 -1.19 -1.32
C TYR A 49 -19.22 -2.09 -1.37
N LEU A 50 -19.66 -2.42 -2.59
CA LEU A 50 -20.86 -3.24 -2.84
C LEU A 50 -20.53 -4.72 -3.07
N SER A 51 -19.25 -5.10 -3.04
CA SER A 51 -18.82 -6.49 -3.20
C SER A 51 -17.57 -6.79 -2.36
N GLN A 52 -17.39 -8.08 -2.04
CA GLN A 52 -16.19 -8.55 -1.31
C GLN A 52 -14.92 -8.27 -2.11
N ARG A 53 -14.97 -8.48 -3.43
CA ARG A 53 -13.86 -8.20 -4.35
C ARG A 53 -13.46 -6.72 -4.31
N ALA A 54 -14.42 -5.81 -4.42
CA ALA A 54 -14.14 -4.37 -4.35
C ALA A 54 -13.63 -3.96 -2.96
N ALA A 55 -14.13 -4.58 -1.90
CA ALA A 55 -13.64 -4.36 -0.53
C ALA A 55 -12.18 -4.80 -0.37
N LEU A 56 -11.81 -6.01 -0.83
CA LEU A 56 -10.43 -6.48 -0.77
C LEU A 56 -9.49 -5.54 -1.52
N HIS A 57 -9.84 -5.18 -2.75
CA HIS A 57 -9.08 -4.21 -3.54
C HIS A 57 -8.89 -2.87 -2.79
N GLY A 58 -9.98 -2.35 -2.22
CA GLY A 58 -9.98 -1.14 -1.42
C GLY A 58 -9.08 -1.20 -0.19
N MET A 59 -9.02 -2.35 0.48
CA MET A 59 -8.13 -2.61 1.62
C MET A 59 -6.66 -2.62 1.19
N VAL A 60 -6.33 -3.26 0.06
CA VAL A 60 -4.98 -3.29 -0.48
C VAL A 60 -4.49 -1.88 -0.84
N LEU A 61 -5.32 -1.10 -1.54
CA LEU A 61 -4.98 0.30 -1.88
C LEU A 61 -4.76 1.20 -0.66
N ARG A 62 -5.38 0.86 0.48
CA ARG A 62 -5.25 1.59 1.75
C ARG A 62 -4.19 1.01 2.68
N LEU A 63 -3.38 0.06 2.19
CA LEU A 63 -2.31 -0.61 2.94
C LEU A 63 -2.85 -1.29 4.22
N ALA A 64 -4.11 -1.71 4.21
CA ALA A 64 -4.72 -2.44 5.32
C ALA A 64 -4.29 -3.92 5.35
N LEU A 65 -3.74 -4.42 4.24
CA LEU A 65 -3.29 -5.79 4.04
C LEU A 65 -1.88 -5.77 3.46
N THR A 66 -1.08 -6.75 3.89
CA THR A 66 0.27 -7.02 3.40
C THR A 66 0.24 -8.06 2.28
N GLN A 67 1.39 -8.26 1.62
CA GLN A 67 1.54 -9.35 0.65
C GLN A 67 1.33 -10.73 1.29
N GLU A 68 1.81 -10.92 2.52
CA GLU A 68 1.64 -12.17 3.27
C GLU A 68 0.16 -12.44 3.57
N ASP A 69 -0.58 -11.40 4.01
CA ASP A 69 -2.02 -11.50 4.23
C ASP A 69 -2.74 -11.95 2.95
N LEU A 70 -2.40 -11.36 1.80
CA LEU A 70 -3.01 -11.71 0.53
C LEU A 70 -2.67 -13.14 0.08
N SER A 71 -1.46 -13.64 0.37
CA SER A 71 -1.11 -15.04 0.12
C SER A 71 -1.97 -15.99 0.93
N ILE A 72 -2.13 -15.73 2.24
CA ILE A 72 -2.98 -16.54 3.11
C ILE A 72 -4.44 -16.50 2.63
N ILE A 73 -4.95 -15.31 2.30
CA ILE A 73 -6.33 -15.15 1.81
C ILE A 73 -6.55 -15.92 0.49
N ARG A 74 -5.58 -15.90 -0.43
CA ARG A 74 -5.61 -16.72 -1.65
C ARG A 74 -5.69 -18.22 -1.31
N ASP A 75 -4.83 -18.68 -0.41
CA ASP A 75 -4.73 -20.10 -0.06
C ASP A 75 -6.01 -20.63 0.63
N LEU A 76 -6.80 -19.72 1.23
CA LEU A 76 -8.14 -20.02 1.75
C LEU A 76 -9.23 -20.09 0.66
N GLY A 77 -8.88 -19.89 -0.60
CA GLY A 77 -9.79 -20.01 -1.75
C GLY A 77 -10.55 -18.72 -2.09
N VAL A 78 -10.03 -17.55 -1.70
CA VAL A 78 -10.55 -16.26 -2.15
C VAL A 78 -9.85 -15.86 -3.46
N GLU A 79 -10.43 -16.30 -4.59
CA GLU A 79 -9.80 -16.25 -5.92
C GLU A 79 -9.30 -14.85 -6.34
N TYR A 80 -10.04 -13.80 -5.98
CA TYR A 80 -9.68 -12.43 -6.34
C TYR A 80 -8.48 -11.88 -5.55
N ALA A 81 -7.98 -12.57 -4.52
CA ALA A 81 -6.74 -12.20 -3.84
C ALA A 81 -5.49 -12.45 -4.68
N GLU A 82 -5.53 -13.45 -5.57
CA GLU A 82 -4.45 -13.74 -6.51
C GLU A 82 -4.25 -12.58 -7.52
N GLU A 83 -5.33 -11.91 -7.92
CA GLU A 83 -5.24 -10.70 -8.73
C GLU A 83 -4.64 -9.53 -7.96
N GLU A 84 -5.05 -9.34 -6.70
CA GLU A 84 -4.51 -8.30 -5.84
C GLU A 84 -3.01 -8.52 -5.54
N LEU A 85 -2.55 -9.75 -5.35
CA LEU A 85 -1.12 -10.07 -5.21
C LEU A 85 -0.31 -9.59 -6.41
N ARG A 86 -0.74 -9.95 -7.63
CA ARG A 86 -0.06 -9.50 -8.86
C ARG A 86 -0.06 -7.98 -9.00
N ASN A 87 -1.16 -7.33 -8.61
CA ASN A 87 -1.27 -5.86 -8.64
C ASN A 87 -0.37 -5.20 -7.57
N PHE A 88 -0.27 -5.81 -6.39
CA PHE A 88 0.58 -5.35 -5.30
C PHE A 88 2.05 -5.38 -5.71
N GLU A 89 2.52 -6.51 -6.24
CA GLU A 89 3.90 -6.65 -6.73
C GLU A 89 4.23 -5.66 -7.84
N ARG A 90 3.33 -5.47 -8.80
CA ARG A 90 3.49 -4.47 -9.87
C ARG A 90 3.57 -3.06 -9.30
N THR A 91 2.73 -2.73 -8.33
CA THR A 91 2.71 -1.41 -7.70
C THR A 91 3.99 -1.15 -6.92
N MET A 92 4.44 -2.11 -6.11
CA MET A 92 5.67 -1.97 -5.32
C MET A 92 6.91 -1.84 -6.21
N LYS A 93 7.03 -2.65 -7.27
CA LYS A 93 8.12 -2.51 -8.26
C LYS A 93 8.16 -1.12 -8.89
N ARG A 94 6.99 -0.51 -9.18
CA ARG A 94 6.91 0.85 -9.72
C ARG A 94 7.34 1.89 -8.68
N VAL A 95 6.95 1.73 -7.42
CA VAL A 95 7.35 2.61 -6.32
C VAL A 95 8.86 2.55 -6.09
N GLU A 96 9.44 1.35 -6.05
CA GLU A 96 10.89 1.15 -5.92
C GLU A 96 11.67 1.78 -7.07
N ALA A 97 11.25 1.54 -8.31
CA ALA A 97 11.88 2.15 -9.48
C ALA A 97 11.83 3.68 -9.44
N ALA A 98 10.69 4.26 -9.02
CA ALA A 98 10.54 5.70 -8.86
C ALA A 98 11.45 6.25 -7.74
N ARG A 99 11.55 5.56 -6.61
CA ARG A 99 12.42 5.93 -5.48
C ARG A 99 13.89 5.93 -5.89
N THR A 100 14.35 4.87 -6.55
CA THR A 100 15.73 4.76 -7.05
C THR A 100 16.06 5.89 -8.03
N LYS A 101 15.14 6.23 -8.94
CA LYS A 101 15.31 7.34 -9.88
C LYS A 101 15.39 8.70 -9.16
N ALA A 102 14.59 8.92 -8.13
CA ALA A 102 14.62 10.15 -7.34
C ALA A 102 15.94 10.31 -6.58
N ILE A 103 16.43 9.23 -5.97
CA ILE A 103 17.73 9.20 -5.27
C ILE A 103 18.87 9.48 -6.25
N GLN A 104 18.87 8.83 -7.42
CA GLN A 104 19.90 9.05 -8.44
C GLN A 104 19.94 10.51 -8.91
N ARG A 105 18.78 11.13 -9.11
CA ARG A 105 18.68 12.55 -9.48
C ARG A 105 19.28 13.46 -8.42
N TYR A 106 19.00 13.20 -7.14
CA TYR A 106 19.57 13.96 -6.03
C TYR A 106 21.11 13.86 -6.00
N ILE A 107 21.65 12.64 -6.10
CA ILE A 107 23.10 12.41 -6.10
C ILE A 107 23.79 13.14 -7.26
N ASN A 108 23.22 13.05 -8.47
CA ASN A 108 23.78 13.70 -9.64
C ASN A 108 23.80 15.23 -9.49
N ALA A 109 22.69 15.83 -9.05
CA ALA A 109 22.61 17.26 -8.80
C ALA A 109 23.62 17.72 -7.73
N HIS A 110 23.78 16.93 -6.65
CA HIS A 110 24.74 17.26 -5.59
C HIS A 110 26.20 17.16 -6.06
N ASN A 111 26.51 16.16 -6.90
CA ASN A 111 27.85 16.00 -7.46
C ASN A 111 28.21 17.10 -8.47
N GLU A 112 27.25 17.54 -9.27
CA GLU A 112 27.42 18.68 -10.20
C GLU A 112 27.72 19.98 -9.44
N VAL A 113 27.00 20.24 -8.34
CA VAL A 113 27.25 21.40 -7.46
C VAL A 113 28.63 21.33 -6.79
N ARG A 114 29.10 20.15 -6.38
CA ARG A 114 30.45 20.01 -5.82
C ARG A 114 31.54 20.25 -6.88
N ARG A 115 31.33 19.77 -8.11
CA ARG A 115 32.26 19.96 -9.23
C ARG A 115 32.32 21.42 -9.70
N SER A 116 31.20 22.14 -9.69
CA SER A 116 31.19 23.57 -10.04
C SER A 116 31.89 24.42 -8.98
N LYS A 117 31.68 24.15 -7.69
CA LYS A 117 32.38 24.83 -6.58
C LYS A 117 33.89 24.59 -6.58
N ALA A 118 34.34 23.39 -6.98
CA ALA A 118 35.76 23.08 -7.12
C ALA A 118 36.43 23.88 -8.26
N ARG A 119 35.73 24.11 -9.37
CA ARG A 119 36.24 24.91 -10.50
C ARG A 119 36.37 26.40 -10.19
N THR A 120 35.46 26.96 -9.39
CA THR A 120 35.51 28.40 -9.00
C THR A 120 36.60 28.73 -7.99
N ARG A 121 37.21 27.75 -7.30
CA ARG A 121 38.30 27.99 -6.33
C ARG A 121 39.71 28.04 -6.94
N HIS A 122 39.83 27.89 -8.26
CA HIS A 122 41.11 27.86 -8.97
C HIS A 122 41.36 29.08 -9.86
N GLY A 123 40.65 30.19 -9.63
CA GLY A 123 40.88 31.47 -10.27
C GLY A 123 41.30 32.53 -9.26
N TYR A 124 42.56 32.48 -8.83
CA TYR A 124 43.27 33.66 -8.32
C TYR A 124 44.31 34.04 -9.37
N PRO A 125 44.24 35.22 -10.00
CA PRO A 125 45.43 35.91 -10.42
C PRO A 125 45.94 36.69 -9.20
N ASP A 126 46.96 36.14 -8.53
CA ASP A 126 47.92 36.97 -7.81
C ASP A 126 48.65 37.79 -8.87
N GLN A 127 48.43 39.10 -8.94
CA GLN A 127 49.39 40.05 -9.52
C GLN A 127 49.31 41.38 -8.78
N ASP A 128 50.40 41.66 -8.07
CA ASP A 128 50.81 42.95 -7.51
C ASP A 128 50.97 44.05 -8.57
#